data_AF-A0A7J5F0F4-F1
#
_entry.id   AF-A0A7J5F0F4-F1
#
_cell.length_a   1.000
_cell.length_b   1.000
_cell.length_c   1.000
_cell.angle_alpha   90.00
_cell.angle_beta   90.00
_cell.angle_gamma   90.00
#
_symmetry.space_group_name_H-M   'P 1'
#
loop_
_entity.id
_entity.type
_entity.pdbx_description
1 polymer ?
#
loop_
_entity_poly.entity_id
_entity_poly.type
_entity_poly.pdbx_seq_one_letter_code
_entity_poly.pdbx_strand_id
1 'polypeptide(L)'
;MTAKKSEPKKKKSVPAKRAPKTAAPKPEPSPAPAPTKKAAQRPLACLVGDAGLVAEYSAVMQSHGVPVMELRSIASLKSSATKVTIAFELTLSDGPGKRSNLKELDAALAPDVPVVTNAVTATVLSQSAGLKHPGRLIGIAAFPTLIANRLVELAPSLHTTQETAENVTAFFASLKKERTLSEDAVGMVMPRILCQMINEACYALQNDTASPKDIDTAMKSGAHHPHGPIEWGESIGFRSVLAVLDALHAWHRDERY
;
A
#
# COMPACT_ATOMS: atom_id res chain seq x y z
N MET A 1 -17.59 -84.84 29.06
CA MET A 1 -18.07 -85.09 27.68
C MET A 1 -16.95 -84.69 26.71
N THR A 2 -16.38 -85.68 26.04
CA THR A 2 -15.17 -85.63 25.23
C THR A 2 -15.49 -85.63 23.73
N ALA A 3 -14.72 -84.83 22.98
CA ALA A 3 -14.28 -84.97 21.59
C ALA A 3 -15.28 -85.26 20.45
N LYS A 4 -15.22 -84.43 19.38
CA LYS A 4 -14.90 -84.92 18.03
C LYS A 4 -14.46 -83.81 17.07
N LYS A 5 -13.34 -84.09 16.40
CA LYS A 5 -12.73 -83.38 15.27
C LYS A 5 -13.66 -83.40 14.04
N SER A 6 -13.61 -82.36 13.22
CA SER A 6 -14.02 -82.41 11.80
C SER A 6 -12.93 -81.79 10.91
N GLU A 7 -12.48 -82.58 9.95
CA GLU A 7 -11.46 -82.33 8.92
C GLU A 7 -11.88 -81.31 7.82
N PRO A 8 -10.93 -80.80 7.01
CA PRO A 8 -11.11 -79.60 6.20
C PRO A 8 -11.68 -79.88 4.79
N LYS A 9 -12.59 -79.01 4.32
CA LYS A 9 -13.09 -79.02 2.93
C LYS A 9 -12.12 -78.28 2.00
N LYS A 10 -11.58 -79.00 1.01
CA LYS A 10 -10.82 -78.49 -0.14
C LYS A 10 -11.59 -77.39 -0.89
N LYS A 11 -11.04 -76.17 -0.93
CA LYS A 11 -11.50 -75.10 -1.84
C LYS A 11 -10.96 -75.37 -3.25
N LYS A 12 -11.88 -75.46 -4.22
CA LYS A 12 -11.57 -75.56 -5.66
C LYS A 12 -10.92 -74.26 -6.15
N SER A 13 -9.84 -74.38 -6.92
CA SER A 13 -9.15 -73.29 -7.59
C SER A 13 -10.01 -72.71 -8.72
N VAL A 14 -10.14 -71.39 -8.75
CA VAL A 14 -10.79 -70.63 -9.84
C VAL A 14 -9.69 -70.14 -10.79
N PRO A 15 -9.83 -70.29 -12.12
CA PRO A 15 -8.80 -69.89 -13.08
C PRO A 15 -8.70 -68.36 -13.20
N ALA A 16 -7.45 -67.86 -13.26
CA ALA A 16 -7.12 -66.45 -13.35
C ALA A 16 -7.66 -65.81 -14.65
N LYS A 17 -8.50 -64.77 -14.52
CA LYS A 17 -8.92 -63.91 -15.62
C LYS A 17 -7.82 -62.90 -15.95
N ARG A 18 -7.43 -62.87 -17.22
CA ARG A 18 -6.46 -61.97 -17.85
C ARG A 18 -6.86 -60.50 -17.64
N ALA A 19 -5.92 -59.67 -17.18
CA ALA A 19 -6.10 -58.22 -17.06
C ALA A 19 -6.17 -57.55 -18.46
N PRO A 20 -6.98 -56.50 -18.64
CA PRO A 20 -7.03 -55.73 -19.89
C PRO A 20 -5.78 -54.86 -20.06
N LYS A 21 -5.26 -54.79 -21.29
CA LYS A 21 -4.15 -53.91 -21.69
C LYS A 21 -4.57 -52.44 -21.54
N THR A 22 -3.81 -51.68 -20.76
CA THR A 22 -3.91 -50.21 -20.67
C THR A 22 -3.44 -49.57 -21.97
N ALA A 23 -4.23 -48.63 -22.51
CA ALA A 23 -3.87 -47.81 -23.65
C ALA A 23 -2.81 -46.76 -23.24
N ALA A 24 -1.86 -46.48 -24.13
CA ALA A 24 -0.83 -45.46 -23.91
C ALA A 24 -1.45 -44.05 -23.84
N PRO A 25 -0.93 -43.14 -22.99
CA PRO A 25 -1.41 -41.77 -22.90
C PRO A 25 -1.08 -40.98 -24.17
N LYS A 26 -2.00 -40.10 -24.59
CA LYS A 26 -1.77 -39.15 -25.70
C LYS A 26 -0.68 -38.14 -25.32
N PRO A 27 0.14 -37.67 -26.27
CA PRO A 27 1.15 -36.65 -26.01
C PRO A 27 0.48 -35.33 -25.60
N GLU A 28 1.00 -34.72 -24.54
CA GLU A 28 0.59 -33.38 -24.08
C GLU A 28 0.89 -32.33 -25.16
N PRO A 29 0.02 -31.30 -25.31
CA PRO A 29 0.30 -30.18 -26.20
C PRO A 29 1.53 -29.41 -25.69
N SER A 30 2.43 -29.08 -26.62
CA SER A 30 3.65 -28.31 -26.37
C SER A 30 3.33 -27.01 -25.63
N PRO A 31 4.08 -26.64 -24.57
CA PRO A 31 3.85 -25.41 -23.83
C PRO A 31 4.01 -24.21 -24.76
N ALA A 32 3.05 -23.28 -24.68
CA ALA A 32 3.12 -22.01 -25.37
C ALA A 32 4.43 -21.27 -25.02
N PRO A 33 5.05 -20.54 -25.96
CA PRO A 33 6.30 -19.85 -25.70
C PRO A 33 6.12 -18.87 -24.53
N ALA A 34 6.99 -18.99 -23.53
CA ALA A 34 7.00 -18.10 -22.38
C ALA A 34 7.08 -16.64 -22.86
N PRO A 35 6.33 -15.71 -22.26
CA PRO A 35 6.42 -14.30 -22.61
C PRO A 35 7.87 -13.87 -22.45
N THR A 36 8.42 -13.30 -23.52
CA THR A 36 9.78 -12.76 -23.55
C THR A 36 9.91 -11.76 -22.41
N LYS A 37 10.78 -12.08 -21.44
CA LYS A 37 11.17 -11.15 -20.38
C LYS A 37 11.72 -9.89 -21.04
N LYS A 38 10.89 -8.83 -21.15
CA LYS A 38 11.35 -7.48 -21.47
C LYS A 38 12.50 -7.19 -20.52
N ALA A 39 13.66 -6.79 -21.06
CA ALA A 39 14.76 -6.31 -20.25
C ALA A 39 14.23 -5.30 -19.23
N ALA A 40 14.49 -5.53 -17.95
CA ALA A 40 13.97 -4.69 -16.87
C ALA A 40 14.55 -3.28 -17.02
N GLN A 41 13.81 -2.41 -17.74
CA GLN A 41 14.07 -0.98 -17.75
C GLN A 41 13.99 -0.51 -16.30
N ARG A 42 15.04 0.18 -15.85
CA ARG A 42 15.05 0.73 -14.49
C ARG A 42 13.84 1.66 -14.34
N PRO A 43 12.97 1.43 -13.34
CA PRO A 43 11.75 2.19 -13.21
C PRO A 43 12.07 3.65 -12.90
N LEU A 44 11.69 4.57 -13.78
CA LEU A 44 11.69 6.00 -13.45
C LEU A 44 10.42 6.29 -12.63
N ALA A 45 10.61 6.76 -11.40
CA ALA A 45 9.56 7.27 -10.54
C ALA A 45 9.44 8.79 -10.70
N CYS A 46 8.21 9.27 -10.79
CA CYS A 46 7.92 10.68 -10.91
C CYS A 46 7.15 11.16 -9.67
N LEU A 47 7.58 12.24 -9.03
CA LEU A 47 7.02 12.70 -7.75
C LEU A 47 6.57 14.15 -7.85
N VAL A 48 5.37 14.45 -7.37
CA VAL A 48 4.83 15.81 -7.22
C VAL A 48 4.07 15.90 -5.91
N GLY A 49 4.01 17.08 -5.28
CA GLY A 49 3.25 17.30 -4.04
C GLY A 49 4.03 18.15 -3.04
N ASP A 50 3.74 17.94 -1.76
CA ASP A 50 4.36 18.71 -0.68
C ASP A 50 5.88 18.48 -0.65
N ALA A 51 6.66 19.56 -0.63
CA ALA A 51 8.11 19.51 -0.84
C ALA A 51 8.84 18.59 0.16
N GLY A 52 8.39 18.57 1.43
CA GLY A 52 8.95 17.68 2.45
C GLY A 52 8.73 16.20 2.13
N LEU A 53 7.51 15.83 1.73
CA LEU A 53 7.18 14.46 1.35
C LEU A 53 7.88 14.04 0.06
N VAL A 54 7.94 14.94 -0.94
CA VAL A 54 8.66 14.68 -2.19
C VAL A 54 10.14 14.40 -1.90
N ALA A 55 10.79 15.23 -1.08
CA ALA A 55 12.20 15.02 -0.72
C ALA A 55 12.41 13.70 0.04
N GLU A 56 11.52 13.36 0.98
CA GLU A 56 11.62 12.11 1.76
C GLU A 56 11.47 10.87 0.87
N TYR A 57 10.44 10.83 0.02
CA TYR A 57 10.21 9.72 -0.91
C TYR A 57 11.33 9.62 -1.96
N SER A 58 11.81 10.76 -2.46
CA SER A 58 12.93 10.83 -3.41
C SER A 58 14.18 10.20 -2.82
N ALA A 59 14.56 10.57 -1.59
CA ALA A 59 15.73 10.02 -0.91
C ALA A 59 15.61 8.50 -0.70
N VAL A 60 14.44 8.00 -0.28
CA VAL A 60 14.22 6.56 -0.09
C VAL A 60 14.32 5.80 -1.42
N MET A 61 13.72 6.30 -2.49
CA MET A 61 13.78 5.67 -3.81
C MET A 61 15.21 5.68 -4.38
N GLN A 62 15.91 6.80 -4.29
CA GLN A 62 17.28 6.93 -4.77
C GLN A 62 18.26 6.02 -4.01
N SER A 63 18.10 5.86 -2.69
CA SER A 63 18.91 4.93 -1.90
C SER A 63 18.73 3.45 -2.30
N HIS A 64 17.61 3.13 -2.97
CA HIS A 64 17.33 1.81 -3.54
C HIS A 64 17.65 1.72 -5.04
N GLY A 65 18.30 2.74 -5.60
CA GLY A 65 18.71 2.78 -7.01
C GLY A 65 17.56 3.01 -7.99
N VAL A 66 16.41 3.50 -7.52
CA VAL A 66 15.28 3.92 -8.36
C VAL A 66 15.53 5.37 -8.82
N PRO A 67 15.69 5.64 -10.12
CA PRO A 67 15.75 7.00 -10.64
C PRO A 67 14.47 7.77 -10.31
N VAL A 68 14.62 9.01 -9.84
CA VAL A 68 13.52 9.88 -9.45
C VAL A 68 13.54 11.16 -10.26
N MET A 69 12.37 11.58 -10.71
CA MET A 69 12.11 12.90 -11.27
C MET A 69 11.16 13.65 -10.35
N GLU A 70 11.67 14.64 -9.63
CA GLU A 70 10.88 15.55 -8.81
C GLU A 70 10.29 16.67 -9.69
N LEU A 71 8.97 16.76 -9.71
CA LEU A 71 8.26 17.75 -10.52
C LEU A 71 7.89 18.97 -9.70
N ARG A 72 8.31 20.13 -10.19
CA ARG A 72 7.72 21.42 -9.78
C ARG A 72 6.44 21.75 -10.55
N SER A 73 6.30 21.19 -11.74
CA SER A 73 5.14 21.31 -12.62
C SER A 73 5.11 20.12 -13.58
N ILE A 74 3.91 19.59 -13.86
CA ILE A 74 3.71 18.49 -14.83
C ILE A 74 4.11 18.90 -16.25
N ALA A 75 4.21 20.19 -16.57
CA ALA A 75 4.75 20.65 -17.86
C ALA A 75 6.15 20.06 -18.14
N SER A 76 6.95 19.80 -17.10
CA SER A 76 8.27 19.18 -17.22
C SER A 76 8.26 17.68 -17.59
N LEU A 77 7.14 16.98 -17.41
CA LEU A 77 6.98 15.60 -17.89
C LEU A 77 6.99 15.52 -19.41
N LYS A 78 6.36 16.49 -20.10
CA LYS A 78 6.28 16.51 -21.57
C LYS A 78 7.66 16.65 -22.24
N SER A 79 8.64 17.20 -21.53
CA SER A 79 10.01 17.38 -22.02
C SER A 79 10.94 16.18 -21.78
N SER A 80 10.52 15.15 -21.04
CA SER A 80 11.40 14.03 -20.73
C SER A 80 11.34 12.92 -21.77
N ALA A 81 12.51 12.57 -22.33
CA ALA A 81 12.66 11.39 -23.19
C ALA A 81 12.58 10.06 -22.42
N THR A 82 12.56 10.09 -21.09
CA THR A 82 12.59 8.90 -20.24
C THR A 82 11.19 8.41 -19.93
N LYS A 83 10.94 7.11 -20.15
CA LYS A 83 9.63 6.50 -19.89
C LYS A 83 9.39 6.40 -18.38
N VAL A 84 8.40 7.15 -17.89
CA VAL A 84 7.89 7.04 -16.52
C VAL A 84 7.19 5.69 -16.34
N THR A 85 7.46 5.03 -15.21
CA THR A 85 6.91 3.70 -14.90
C THR A 85 5.96 3.71 -13.71
N ILE A 86 6.03 4.74 -12.86
CA ILE A 86 5.15 4.98 -11.73
C ILE A 86 5.19 6.46 -11.37
N ALA A 87 4.06 7.03 -10.97
CA ALA A 87 3.97 8.41 -10.50
C ALA A 87 3.43 8.48 -9.07
N PHE A 88 3.82 9.51 -8.34
CA PHE A 88 3.46 9.77 -6.96
C PHE A 88 2.92 11.19 -6.83
N GLU A 89 1.70 11.31 -6.32
CA GLU A 89 1.06 12.55 -5.90
C GLU A 89 1.06 12.57 -4.37
N LEU A 90 1.88 13.43 -3.77
CA LEU A 90 2.22 13.43 -2.35
C LEU A 90 1.65 14.64 -1.59
N THR A 91 0.69 15.38 -2.15
CA THR A 91 0.06 16.50 -1.43
C THR A 91 -0.78 15.96 -0.27
N LEU A 92 -0.64 16.50 0.93
CA LEU A 92 -1.44 16.06 2.08
C LEU A 92 -2.90 16.52 1.96
N SER A 93 -3.12 17.80 1.63
CA SER A 93 -4.47 18.37 1.54
C SER A 93 -5.23 17.93 0.28
N ASP A 94 -6.52 17.61 0.41
CA ASP A 94 -7.43 17.37 -0.74
C ASP A 94 -7.94 18.69 -1.35
N GLY A 95 -7.00 19.52 -1.77
CA GLY A 95 -7.26 20.86 -2.31
C GLY A 95 -7.23 20.96 -3.84
N PRO A 96 -7.42 22.18 -4.38
CA PRO A 96 -7.28 22.44 -5.81
C PRO A 96 -5.92 22.01 -6.39
N GLY A 97 -4.84 22.16 -5.59
CA GLY A 97 -3.49 21.75 -5.99
C GLY A 97 -3.40 20.25 -6.30
N LYS A 98 -3.81 19.39 -5.36
CA LYS A 98 -3.89 17.93 -5.56
C LYS A 98 -4.75 17.57 -6.77
N ARG A 99 -5.94 18.16 -6.90
CA ARG A 99 -6.83 17.90 -8.04
C ARG A 99 -6.21 18.29 -9.38
N SER A 100 -5.44 19.38 -9.43
CA SER A 100 -4.68 19.77 -10.63
C SER A 100 -3.61 18.74 -10.94
N ASN A 101 -2.80 18.36 -9.94
CA ASN A 101 -1.75 17.36 -10.08
C ASN A 101 -2.30 16.05 -10.66
N LEU A 102 -3.38 15.51 -10.08
CA LEU A 102 -3.97 14.25 -10.53
C LEU A 102 -4.50 14.33 -11.96
N LYS A 103 -5.19 15.42 -12.35
CA LYS A 103 -5.68 15.62 -13.72
C LYS A 103 -4.56 15.76 -14.73
N GLU A 104 -3.50 16.48 -14.36
CA GLU A 104 -2.36 16.70 -15.23
C GLU A 104 -1.52 15.42 -15.40
N LEU A 105 -1.30 14.65 -14.31
CA LEU A 105 -0.72 13.31 -14.39
C LEU A 105 -1.57 12.40 -15.26
N ASP A 106 -2.90 12.45 -15.09
CA ASP A 106 -3.82 11.61 -15.85
C ASP A 106 -3.76 11.91 -17.36
N ALA A 107 -3.60 13.18 -17.73
CA ALA A 107 -3.47 13.60 -19.11
C ALA A 107 -2.08 13.33 -19.72
N ALA A 108 -1.01 13.35 -18.91
CA ALA A 108 0.36 13.28 -19.38
C ALA A 108 0.90 11.84 -19.48
N LEU A 109 0.46 10.95 -18.59
CA LEU A 109 1.00 9.59 -18.48
C LEU A 109 0.23 8.60 -19.34
N ALA A 110 0.95 7.60 -19.87
CA ALA A 110 0.33 6.48 -20.58
C ALA A 110 -0.68 5.75 -19.68
N PRO A 111 -1.83 5.27 -20.21
CA PRO A 111 -2.95 4.75 -19.39
C PRO A 111 -2.61 3.59 -18.45
N ASP A 112 -1.51 2.88 -18.72
CA ASP A 112 -1.00 1.74 -17.95
C ASP A 112 -0.04 2.14 -16.81
N VAL A 113 0.39 3.40 -16.74
CA VAL A 113 1.31 3.87 -15.68
C VAL A 113 0.55 4.09 -14.37
N PRO A 114 0.86 3.36 -13.29
CA PRO A 114 0.23 3.56 -11.99
C PRO A 114 0.48 4.96 -11.44
N VAL A 115 -0.55 5.53 -10.83
CA VAL A 115 -0.48 6.78 -10.06
C VAL A 115 -0.78 6.43 -8.60
N VAL A 116 0.21 6.64 -7.74
CA VAL A 116 0.10 6.48 -6.30
C VAL A 116 -0.22 7.85 -5.70
N THR A 117 -1.28 7.97 -4.91
CA THR A 117 -1.68 9.25 -4.31
C THR A 117 -1.74 9.17 -2.79
N ASN A 118 -1.41 10.28 -2.13
CA ASN A 118 -1.62 10.42 -0.70
C ASN A 118 -3.13 10.43 -0.39
N ALA A 119 -3.59 9.44 0.36
CA ALA A 119 -5.02 9.22 0.65
C ALA A 119 -5.40 9.45 2.11
N VAL A 120 -4.52 10.08 2.91
CA VAL A 120 -4.77 10.22 4.35
C VAL A 120 -5.94 11.16 4.66
N THR A 121 -6.16 12.21 3.86
CA THR A 121 -7.21 13.23 4.13
C THR A 121 -8.46 13.09 3.27
N ALA A 122 -8.47 12.17 2.31
CA ALA A 122 -9.60 11.94 1.41
C ALA A 122 -9.51 10.53 0.78
N THR A 123 -10.66 9.92 0.52
CA THR A 123 -10.71 8.62 -0.18
C THR A 123 -10.11 8.71 -1.59
N VAL A 124 -9.49 7.64 -2.04
CA VAL A 124 -8.98 7.49 -3.41
C VAL A 124 -10.14 7.56 -4.41
N LEU A 125 -11.30 7.01 -4.07
CA LEU A 125 -12.51 7.10 -4.87
C LEU A 125 -12.90 8.56 -5.14
N SER A 126 -12.96 9.41 -4.11
CA SER A 126 -13.28 10.84 -4.30
C SER A 126 -12.21 11.57 -5.10
N GLN A 127 -10.94 11.22 -4.92
CA GLN A 127 -9.82 11.80 -5.67
C GLN A 127 -9.80 11.39 -7.15
N SER A 128 -10.37 10.22 -7.48
CA SER A 128 -10.46 9.73 -8.86
C SER A 128 -11.51 10.46 -9.73
N ALA A 129 -12.32 11.32 -9.11
CA ALA A 129 -13.42 12.00 -9.78
C ALA A 129 -12.93 12.85 -10.97
N GLY A 130 -13.44 12.53 -12.16
CA GLY A 130 -13.14 13.25 -13.40
C GLY A 130 -11.80 12.88 -14.06
N LEU A 131 -11.09 11.86 -13.57
CA LEU A 131 -9.96 11.27 -14.28
C LEU A 131 -10.45 10.37 -15.42
N LYS A 132 -9.70 10.31 -16.53
CA LYS A 132 -9.98 9.43 -17.66
C LYS A 132 -9.61 7.98 -17.38
N HIS A 133 -8.58 7.77 -16.55
CA HIS A 133 -8.05 6.45 -16.23
C HIS A 133 -8.05 6.22 -14.71
N PRO A 134 -9.21 6.21 -14.03
CA PRO A 134 -9.27 6.08 -12.57
C PRO A 134 -8.73 4.75 -12.06
N GLY A 135 -8.75 3.69 -12.88
CA GLY A 135 -8.31 2.36 -12.46
C GLY A 135 -6.81 2.17 -12.26
N ARG A 136 -5.99 3.18 -12.60
CA ARG A 136 -4.55 3.21 -12.30
C ARG A 136 -4.20 4.01 -11.04
N LEU A 137 -5.19 4.56 -10.35
CA LEU A 137 -5.00 5.30 -9.10
C LEU A 137 -5.05 4.34 -7.90
N ILE A 138 -4.12 4.48 -6.97
CA ILE A 138 -4.12 3.76 -5.69
C ILE A 138 -3.61 4.68 -4.57
N GLY A 139 -4.21 4.56 -3.39
CA GLY A 139 -3.88 5.37 -2.22
C GLY A 139 -2.72 4.81 -1.42
N ILE A 140 -1.97 5.71 -0.79
CA ILE A 140 -1.03 5.39 0.29
C ILE A 140 -1.22 6.32 1.48
N ALA A 141 -0.83 5.82 2.64
CA ALA A 141 -0.63 6.63 3.83
C ALA A 141 0.70 7.42 3.75
N ALA A 142 0.76 8.43 2.89
CA ALA A 142 1.92 9.32 2.83
C ALA A 142 1.80 10.40 3.91
N PHE A 143 2.59 10.27 4.96
CA PHE A 143 2.66 11.21 6.06
C PHE A 143 4.14 11.41 6.41
N PRO A 144 4.57 12.60 6.87
CA PRO A 144 5.97 12.86 7.15
C PRO A 144 6.55 11.80 8.08
N THR A 145 7.82 11.42 7.85
CA THR A 145 8.58 10.37 8.56
C THR A 145 8.13 8.93 8.28
N LEU A 146 6.99 8.70 7.65
CA LEU A 146 6.47 7.35 7.50
C LEU A 146 7.19 6.53 6.44
N ILE A 147 7.66 7.15 5.36
CA ILE A 147 8.39 6.39 4.33
C ILE A 147 9.78 5.99 4.83
N ALA A 148 10.29 6.58 5.92
CA ALA A 148 11.45 6.07 6.64
C ALA A 148 11.18 4.72 7.34
N ASN A 149 9.92 4.45 7.75
CA ASN A 149 9.54 3.19 8.40
C ASN A 149 9.52 2.02 7.42
N ARG A 150 9.43 0.79 7.94
CA ARG A 150 9.37 -0.42 7.11
C ARG A 150 8.04 -0.63 6.40
N LEU A 151 6.97 -0.02 6.88
CA LEU A 151 5.61 -0.26 6.40
C LEU A 151 5.13 0.84 5.45
N VAL A 152 4.42 0.44 4.40
CA VAL A 152 3.55 1.31 3.60
C VAL A 152 2.14 0.74 3.61
N GLU A 153 1.16 1.56 3.96
CA GLU A 153 -0.24 1.18 3.91
C GLU A 153 -0.83 1.56 2.56
N LEU A 154 -1.44 0.60 1.87
CA LEU A 154 -2.08 0.76 0.56
C LEU A 154 -3.61 0.80 0.73
N ALA A 155 -4.27 1.67 -0.03
CA ALA A 155 -5.73 1.77 -0.11
C ALA A 155 -6.18 1.73 -1.59
N PRO A 156 -6.53 0.55 -2.13
CA PRO A 156 -7.21 0.48 -3.42
C PRO A 156 -8.65 1.00 -3.31
N SER A 157 -9.08 1.78 -4.28
CA SER A 157 -10.49 2.19 -4.44
C SER A 157 -11.29 1.14 -5.21
N LEU A 158 -12.61 1.34 -5.30
CA LEU A 158 -13.50 0.57 -6.18
C LEU A 158 -13.10 0.56 -7.66
N HIS A 159 -12.33 1.57 -8.11
CA HIS A 159 -11.84 1.63 -9.48
C HIS A 159 -10.48 0.97 -9.67
N THR A 160 -9.67 0.88 -8.61
CA THR A 160 -8.29 0.41 -8.68
C THR A 160 -8.23 -1.00 -9.26
N THR A 161 -7.51 -1.14 -10.36
CA THR A 161 -7.36 -2.43 -11.03
C THR A 161 -6.40 -3.34 -10.27
N GLN A 162 -6.61 -4.65 -10.40
CA GLN A 162 -5.71 -5.65 -9.84
C GLN A 162 -4.27 -5.47 -10.33
N GLU A 163 -4.08 -5.19 -11.63
CA GLU A 163 -2.77 -4.92 -12.23
C GLU A 163 -2.07 -3.73 -11.56
N THR A 164 -2.82 -2.65 -11.27
CA THR A 164 -2.27 -1.48 -10.57
C THR A 164 -1.85 -1.83 -9.15
N ALA A 165 -2.71 -2.54 -8.41
CA ALA A 165 -2.40 -2.97 -7.05
C ALA A 165 -1.16 -3.88 -7.00
N GLU A 166 -1.03 -4.81 -7.95
CA GLU A 166 0.12 -5.70 -8.08
C GLU A 166 1.41 -4.95 -8.43
N ASN A 167 1.34 -4.03 -9.40
CA ASN A 167 2.48 -3.21 -9.82
C ASN A 167 3.00 -2.34 -8.67
N VAL A 168 2.10 -1.69 -7.93
CA VAL A 168 2.48 -0.84 -6.79
C VAL A 168 2.97 -1.67 -5.60
N THR A 169 2.38 -2.85 -5.36
CA THR A 169 2.88 -3.80 -4.36
C THR A 169 4.29 -4.27 -4.69
N ALA A 170 4.56 -4.61 -5.96
CA ALA A 170 5.89 -5.03 -6.42
C ALA A 170 6.90 -3.88 -6.34
N PHE A 171 6.48 -2.64 -6.64
CA PHE A 171 7.30 -1.46 -6.49
C PHE A 171 7.76 -1.28 -5.04
N PHE A 172 6.84 -1.25 -4.07
CA PHE A 172 7.21 -1.12 -2.66
C PHE A 172 7.99 -2.32 -2.12
N ALA A 173 7.74 -3.53 -2.63
CA ALA A 173 8.58 -4.69 -2.34
C ALA A 173 10.02 -4.51 -2.81
N SER A 174 10.25 -3.89 -3.97
CA SER A 174 11.59 -3.57 -4.48
C SER A 174 12.33 -2.55 -3.58
N LEU A 175 11.58 -1.69 -2.89
CA LEU A 175 12.07 -0.78 -1.86
C LEU A 175 12.21 -1.44 -0.47
N LYS A 176 12.07 -2.77 -0.38
CA LYS A 176 12.11 -3.56 0.85
C LYS A 176 11.11 -3.08 1.92
N LYS A 177 9.97 -2.53 1.48
CA LYS A 177 8.88 -2.16 2.38
C LYS A 177 7.96 -3.35 2.60
N GLU A 178 7.50 -3.51 3.83
CA GLU A 178 6.31 -4.26 4.19
C GLU A 178 5.08 -3.47 3.73
N ARG A 179 4.00 -4.18 3.40
CA ARG A 179 2.77 -3.57 2.91
C ARG A 179 1.59 -4.10 3.68
N THR A 180 0.68 -3.21 4.05
CA THR A 180 -0.66 -3.55 4.55
C THR A 180 -1.70 -3.04 3.57
N LEU A 181 -2.87 -3.67 3.58
CA LEU A 181 -4.03 -3.20 2.85
C LEU A 181 -5.02 -2.62 3.85
N SER A 182 -5.68 -1.55 3.44
CA SER A 182 -6.78 -0.92 4.13
C SER A 182 -7.91 -0.67 3.14
N GLU A 183 -9.13 -0.60 3.67
CA GLU A 183 -10.26 -0.08 2.89
C GLU A 183 -10.00 1.38 2.51
N ASP A 184 -10.59 1.81 1.40
CA ASP A 184 -10.53 3.20 0.96
C ASP A 184 -11.33 4.12 1.90
N ALA A 185 -10.66 4.63 2.94
CA ALA A 185 -11.25 5.42 4.00
C ALA A 185 -10.35 6.56 4.45
N VAL A 186 -10.98 7.69 4.82
CA VAL A 186 -10.28 8.86 5.38
C VAL A 186 -9.54 8.48 6.66
N GLY A 187 -8.30 8.99 6.79
CA GLY A 187 -7.36 8.73 7.87
C GLY A 187 -6.62 7.40 7.75
N MET A 188 -7.09 6.48 6.92
CA MET A 188 -6.58 5.11 6.81
C MET A 188 -6.47 4.45 8.21
N VAL A 189 -5.67 3.41 8.40
CA VAL A 189 -5.52 2.75 9.71
C VAL A 189 -4.49 3.48 10.57
N MET A 190 -3.25 3.56 10.10
CA MET A 190 -2.16 4.01 10.96
C MET A 190 -2.18 5.53 11.22
N PRO A 191 -2.31 6.42 10.22
CA PRO A 191 -2.38 7.86 10.48
C PRO A 191 -3.56 8.25 11.38
N ARG A 192 -4.72 7.61 11.21
CA ARG A 192 -5.89 7.80 12.08
C ARG A 192 -5.58 7.54 13.55
N ILE A 193 -4.97 6.39 13.86
CA ILE A 193 -4.65 6.01 15.24
C ILE A 193 -3.55 6.92 15.80
N LEU A 194 -2.51 7.17 15.02
CA LEU A 194 -1.38 7.99 15.43
C LEU A 194 -1.80 9.45 15.71
N CYS A 195 -2.55 10.08 14.81
CA CYS A 195 -3.00 11.46 15.00
C CYS A 195 -3.92 11.61 16.20
N GLN A 196 -4.77 10.62 16.48
CA GLN A 196 -5.63 10.62 17.67
C GLN A 196 -4.84 10.48 18.98
N MET A 197 -3.82 9.61 19.00
CA MET A 197 -2.93 9.51 20.16
C MET A 197 -2.17 10.82 20.42
N ILE A 198 -1.75 11.51 19.36
CA ILE A 198 -1.14 12.85 19.47
C ILE A 198 -2.17 13.86 19.99
N ASN A 199 -3.41 13.81 19.49
CA ASN A 199 -4.49 14.70 19.95
C ASN A 199 -4.79 14.52 21.45
N GLU A 200 -4.86 13.27 21.92
CA GLU A 200 -5.06 12.95 23.34
C GLU A 200 -3.91 13.47 24.20
N ALA A 201 -2.67 13.38 23.72
CA ALA A 201 -1.52 13.98 24.41
C ALA A 201 -1.62 15.51 24.50
N CYS A 202 -2.13 16.17 23.46
CA CYS A 202 -2.43 17.60 23.50
C CYS A 202 -3.52 17.94 24.53
N TYR A 203 -4.55 17.11 24.69
CA TYR A 203 -5.56 17.30 25.75
C TYR A 203 -4.97 17.13 27.15
N ALA A 204 -4.13 16.12 27.36
CA ALA A 204 -3.44 15.93 28.65
C ALA A 204 -2.58 17.15 29.01
N LEU A 205 -1.91 17.75 28.01
CA LEU A 205 -1.16 18.99 28.18
C LEU A 205 -2.09 20.18 28.46
N GLN A 206 -3.17 20.35 27.70
CA GLN A 206 -4.13 21.44 27.87
C GLN A 206 -4.79 21.44 29.24
N ASN A 207 -5.03 20.24 29.81
CA ASN A 207 -5.65 20.06 31.11
C ASN A 207 -4.63 20.07 32.26
N ASP A 208 -3.39 20.51 32.01
CA ASP A 208 -2.29 20.56 32.98
C ASP A 208 -2.04 19.23 33.71
N THR A 209 -2.33 18.09 33.05
CA THR A 209 -2.20 16.75 33.66
C THR A 209 -0.73 16.38 33.87
N ALA A 210 0.13 16.75 32.92
CA ALA A 210 1.58 16.50 32.97
C ALA A 210 2.33 17.42 32.00
N SER A 211 3.64 17.58 32.22
CA SER A 211 4.50 18.30 31.27
C SER A 211 4.66 17.51 29.95
N PRO A 212 4.99 18.15 28.81
CA PRO A 212 5.23 17.43 27.56
C PRO A 212 6.27 16.30 27.70
N LYS A 213 7.33 16.57 28.47
CA LYS A 213 8.39 15.59 28.76
C LYS A 213 7.88 14.39 29.54
N ASP A 214 7.02 14.60 30.53
CA ASP A 214 6.48 13.52 31.35
C ASP A 214 5.43 12.70 30.59
N ILE A 215 4.62 13.34 29.73
CA ILE A 215 3.71 12.66 28.80
C ILE A 215 4.51 11.72 27.89
N ASP A 216 5.57 12.22 27.25
CA ASP A 216 6.42 11.39 26.38
C ASP A 216 7.14 10.29 27.15
N THR A 217 7.61 10.58 28.36
CA THR A 217 8.25 9.57 29.22
C THR A 217 7.28 8.48 29.61
N ALA A 218 6.03 8.82 29.96
CA ALA A 218 4.99 7.85 30.29
C ALA A 218 4.69 6.92 29.10
N MET A 219 4.60 7.44 27.88
CA MET A 219 4.32 6.63 26.70
C MET A 219 5.52 5.79 26.24
N LYS A 220 6.74 6.31 26.37
CA LYS A 220 7.96 5.55 26.04
C LYS A 220 8.26 4.46 27.06
N SER A 221 8.23 4.78 28.36
CA SER A 221 8.60 3.83 29.42
C SER A 221 7.44 2.97 29.92
N GLY A 222 6.22 3.51 29.91
CA GLY A 222 5.02 2.77 30.36
C GLY A 222 4.41 1.94 29.24
N ALA A 223 4.13 2.55 28.09
CA ALA A 223 3.50 1.89 26.95
C ALA A 223 4.49 1.32 25.91
N HIS A 224 5.80 1.48 26.14
CA HIS A 224 6.87 0.95 25.29
C HIS A 224 6.85 1.44 23.84
N HIS A 225 6.35 2.66 23.61
CA HIS A 225 6.47 3.30 22.31
C HIS A 225 7.92 3.73 22.03
N PRO A 226 8.39 3.68 20.76
CA PRO A 226 9.74 4.10 20.40
C PRO A 226 9.94 5.62 20.54
N HIS A 227 8.86 6.39 20.46
CA HIS A 227 8.82 7.84 20.62
C HIS A 227 7.59 8.22 21.44
N GLY A 228 7.64 9.38 22.10
CA GLY A 228 6.47 9.95 22.75
C GLY A 228 5.48 10.57 21.74
N PRO A 229 4.20 10.74 22.12
CA PRO A 229 3.21 11.38 21.26
C PRO A 229 3.49 12.85 20.96
N ILE A 230 4.11 13.61 21.88
CA ILE A 230 4.49 15.00 21.60
C ILE A 230 5.69 15.00 20.64
N GLU A 231 6.71 14.18 20.88
CA GLU A 231 7.82 13.93 19.94
C GLU A 231 7.33 13.54 18.51
N TRP A 232 6.31 12.69 18.41
CA TRP A 232 5.68 12.36 17.12
C TRP A 232 5.00 13.58 16.50
N GLY A 233 4.22 14.34 17.27
CA GLY A 233 3.59 15.58 16.80
C GLY A 233 4.60 16.61 16.29
N GLU A 234 5.76 16.75 16.94
CA GLU A 234 6.83 17.64 16.52
C GLU A 234 7.52 17.17 15.23
N SER A 235 7.84 15.88 15.13
CA SER A 235 8.52 15.31 13.95
C SER A 235 7.64 15.26 12.69
N ILE A 236 6.35 14.98 12.87
CA ILE A 236 5.36 14.98 11.79
C ILE A 236 4.93 16.40 11.42
N GLY A 237 4.90 17.27 12.43
CA GLY A 237 4.32 18.60 12.39
C GLY A 237 2.84 18.59 12.76
N PHE A 238 2.49 19.32 13.83
CA PHE A 238 1.11 19.42 14.33
C PHE A 238 0.09 19.93 13.30
N ARG A 239 0.52 20.71 12.30
CA ARG A 239 -0.35 21.12 11.18
C ARG A 239 -0.79 19.94 10.32
N SER A 240 0.11 18.99 10.08
CA SER A 240 -0.22 17.76 9.34
C SER A 240 -1.16 16.88 10.16
N VAL A 241 -0.90 16.77 11.47
CA VAL A 241 -1.78 16.05 12.41
C VAL A 241 -3.19 16.64 12.40
N LEU A 242 -3.31 17.96 12.57
CA LEU A 242 -4.58 18.66 12.54
C LEU A 242 -5.32 18.46 11.21
N ALA A 243 -4.62 18.52 10.08
CA ALA A 243 -5.25 18.31 8.77
C ALA A 243 -5.89 16.91 8.63
N VAL A 244 -5.31 15.88 9.27
CA VAL A 244 -5.89 14.53 9.28
C VAL A 244 -7.09 14.46 10.22
N LEU A 245 -7.00 15.07 11.41
CA LEU A 245 -8.11 15.14 12.37
C LEU A 245 -9.30 15.91 11.81
N ASP A 246 -9.07 17.08 11.21
CA ASP A 246 -10.09 17.88 10.53
C ASP A 246 -10.78 17.08 9.41
N ALA A 247 -10.02 16.31 8.63
CA ALA A 247 -10.57 15.45 7.59
C ALA A 247 -11.44 14.33 8.16
N LEU A 248 -10.99 13.68 9.23
CA LEU A 248 -11.74 12.65 9.94
C LEU A 248 -13.02 13.22 10.56
N HIS A 249 -12.95 14.39 11.19
CA HIS A 249 -14.09 15.10 11.76
C HIS A 249 -15.09 15.49 10.66
N ALA A 250 -14.62 16.04 9.54
CA ALA A 250 -15.47 16.41 8.41
C ALA A 250 -16.17 15.18 7.77
N TRP A 251 -15.50 14.04 7.73
CA TRP A 251 -16.02 12.79 7.19
C TRP A 251 -17.04 12.12 8.13
N HIS A 252 -16.69 11.98 9.42
CA HIS A 252 -17.51 11.25 10.38
C HIS A 252 -18.55 12.12 11.11
N ARG A 253 -18.36 13.44 11.17
CA ARG A 253 -19.16 14.37 11.99
C ARG A 253 -19.22 13.95 13.45
N ASP A 254 -18.08 13.50 13.96
CA ASP A 254 -17.93 12.94 15.29
C ASP A 254 -16.87 13.75 16.06
N GLU A 255 -17.30 14.40 17.14
CA GLU A 255 -16.50 15.29 18.01
C GLU A 255 -15.28 14.60 18.62
N ARG A 256 -15.16 13.28 18.52
CA ARG A 256 -13.94 12.58 18.93
C ARG A 256 -12.71 13.01 18.11
N TYR A 257 -12.88 13.48 16.87
CA TYR A 257 -11.80 13.86 15.95
C TYR A 257 -11.52 15.35 15.99
#